data_AF-A0A5S5CTK1-F1
#
_entry.id   AF-A0A5S5CTK1-F1
#
_cell.length_a   1.000
_cell.length_b   1.000
_cell.length_c   1.000
_cell.angle_alpha   90.00
_cell.angle_beta   90.00
_cell.angle_gamma   90.00
#
_symmetry.space_group_name_H-M   'P 1'
#
loop_
_entity.id
_entity.type
_entity.pdbx_description
1 polymer ?
#
loop_
_entity_poly.entity_id
_entity_poly.type
_entity_poly.pdbx_seq_one_letter_code
_entity_poly.pdbx_strand_id
1 'polypeptide(L)'
;MASSEQIRQKLVDLGKKRADAERRMADARGKQAKKNADAASYRQKAASTSSTSMVKQHLRSAETAEKAALAEGRKVADESKRSADFSRQEAALNKDLATALKSEAAKEKRDRDQREAAEKRRREAEQRERQRQARADALAHQREIHAERARTQALVTAAEDRLAAAMDRIRPPQVERLRILYLTASSRGDLRVDEEMRRVKAAVQAATHRDLISIEHKPAATTADLLDGLTRFKPHVVHFSGHAGEDVLVFDTGSDARGPGQRVTAEAFARAMSAVDDPPTLVVLNACKSEAQIRGLLDAVPLAIGMADSVGDRDAMAFAARFYSAVAEGQSVESSWRLARVQMELDGLPDADLPILDTQPGVDPALVHLVIAPEAA
;
A
#
# COMPACT_ATOMS: atom_id res chain seq x y z
N MET A 1 -48.62 45.57 -38.55
CA MET A 1 -49.81 44.78 -38.96
C MET A 1 -50.81 44.85 -37.83
N ALA A 2 -52.11 44.86 -38.12
CA ALA A 2 -53.12 44.73 -37.07
C ALA A 2 -52.92 43.39 -36.35
N SER A 3 -53.04 43.35 -35.01
CA SER A 3 -52.92 42.10 -34.26
C SER A 3 -54.05 41.13 -34.61
N SER A 4 -53.85 39.83 -34.41
CA SER A 4 -54.92 38.83 -34.62
C SER A 4 -56.19 39.19 -33.82
N GLU A 5 -56.04 39.82 -32.67
CA GLU A 5 -57.12 40.34 -31.82
C GLU A 5 -57.87 41.54 -32.44
N GLN A 6 -57.14 42.50 -33.02
CA GLN A 6 -57.74 43.64 -33.73
C GLN A 6 -58.49 43.22 -34.99
N ILE A 7 -58.05 42.16 -35.68
CA ILE A 7 -58.72 41.62 -36.88
C ILE A 7 -60.00 40.86 -36.50
N ARG A 8 -59.97 40.08 -35.40
CA ARG A 8 -61.15 39.41 -34.83
C ARG A 8 -62.26 40.41 -34.47
N GLN A 9 -61.89 41.52 -33.82
CA GLN A 9 -62.86 42.56 -33.47
C GLN A 9 -63.54 43.16 -34.72
N LYS A 10 -62.77 43.43 -35.78
CA LYS A 10 -63.30 43.95 -37.05
C LYS A 10 -64.22 42.96 -37.77
N LEU A 11 -63.93 41.66 -37.70
CA LEU A 11 -64.81 40.60 -38.24
C LEU A 11 -66.16 40.57 -37.51
N VAL A 12 -66.16 40.69 -36.18
CA VAL A 12 -67.40 40.77 -35.39
C VAL A 12 -68.24 41.98 -35.79
N ASP A 13 -67.62 43.14 -35.98
CA ASP A 13 -68.31 44.37 -36.35
C ASP A 13 -68.86 44.34 -37.79
N LEU A 14 -68.16 43.68 -38.72
CA LEU A 14 -68.64 43.47 -40.09
C LEU A 14 -69.78 42.45 -40.16
N GLY A 15 -69.72 41.38 -39.36
CA GLY A 15 -70.82 40.40 -39.25
C GLY A 15 -72.12 41.04 -38.76
N LYS A 16 -72.03 41.97 -37.79
CA LYS A 16 -73.20 42.77 -37.36
C LYS A 16 -73.76 43.63 -38.50
N LYS A 17 -72.90 44.36 -39.23
CA LYS A 17 -73.31 45.21 -40.36
C LYS A 17 -73.94 44.42 -41.49
N ARG A 18 -73.42 43.21 -41.78
CA ARG A 18 -73.99 42.30 -42.77
C ARG A 18 -75.36 41.77 -42.34
N ALA A 19 -75.49 41.33 -41.09
CA ALA A 19 -76.77 40.87 -40.55
C ALA A 19 -77.84 41.98 -40.59
N ASP A 20 -77.46 43.23 -40.30
CA ASP A 20 -78.37 44.37 -40.38
C ASP A 20 -78.78 44.70 -41.83
N ALA A 21 -77.86 44.59 -42.80
CA ALA A 21 -78.17 44.74 -44.22
C ALA A 21 -79.10 43.61 -44.74
N GLU A 22 -78.89 42.37 -44.31
CA GLU A 22 -79.75 41.23 -44.64
C GLU A 22 -81.17 41.39 -44.06
N ARG A 23 -81.31 41.91 -42.82
CA ARG A 23 -82.61 42.25 -42.22
C ARG A 23 -83.34 43.33 -43.02
N ARG A 24 -82.67 44.44 -43.36
CA ARG A 24 -83.26 45.53 -44.17
C ARG A 24 -83.67 45.04 -45.56
N MET A 25 -82.87 44.14 -46.15
CA MET A 25 -83.21 43.49 -47.41
C MET A 25 -84.47 42.63 -47.28
N ALA A 26 -84.60 41.83 -46.21
CA ALA A 26 -85.77 41.02 -45.95
C ALA A 26 -87.04 41.88 -45.77
N ASP A 27 -86.94 42.98 -45.03
CA ASP A 27 -88.04 43.94 -44.83
C ASP A 27 -88.47 44.59 -46.16
N ALA A 28 -87.50 45.02 -46.98
CA ALA A 28 -87.76 45.62 -48.29
C ALA A 28 -88.38 44.59 -49.27
N ARG A 29 -87.95 43.32 -49.23
CA ARG A 29 -88.56 42.22 -49.99
C ARG A 29 -90.01 41.98 -49.56
N GLY A 30 -90.29 41.97 -48.25
CA GLY A 30 -91.64 41.84 -47.72
C GLY A 30 -92.55 42.98 -48.20
N LYS A 31 -92.05 44.23 -48.18
CA LYS A 31 -92.79 45.40 -48.70
C LYS A 31 -92.99 45.33 -50.22
N GLN A 32 -91.96 44.94 -50.98
CA GLN A 32 -92.05 44.75 -52.43
C GLN A 32 -93.12 43.70 -52.79
N ALA A 33 -93.11 42.55 -52.11
CA ALA A 33 -94.09 41.49 -52.33
C ALA A 33 -95.52 41.98 -52.06
N LYS A 34 -95.73 42.75 -50.98
CA LYS A 34 -97.03 43.37 -50.67
C LYS A 34 -97.48 44.35 -51.75
N LYS A 35 -96.59 45.22 -52.25
CA LYS A 35 -96.90 46.17 -53.32
C LYS A 35 -97.18 45.50 -54.67
N ASN A 36 -96.50 44.40 -54.97
CA ASN A 36 -96.81 43.55 -56.13
C ASN A 36 -98.19 42.88 -55.98
N ALA A 37 -98.54 42.40 -54.79
CA ALA A 37 -99.86 41.83 -54.52
C ALA A 37 -100.98 42.89 -54.61
N ASP A 38 -100.74 44.10 -54.09
CA ASP A 38 -101.66 45.23 -54.23
C ASP A 38 -101.87 45.60 -55.71
N ALA A 39 -100.80 45.66 -56.50
CA ALA A 39 -100.86 45.92 -57.94
C ALA A 39 -101.67 44.84 -58.69
N ALA A 40 -101.45 43.56 -58.38
CA ALA A 40 -102.21 42.45 -58.95
C ALA A 40 -103.70 42.52 -58.56
N SER A 41 -104.01 42.85 -57.31
CA SER A 41 -105.39 43.03 -56.84
C SER A 41 -106.09 44.19 -57.54
N TYR A 42 -105.43 45.35 -57.71
CA TYR A 42 -106.00 46.48 -58.44
C TYR A 42 -106.19 46.17 -59.93
N ARG A 43 -105.32 45.40 -60.57
CA ARG A 43 -105.54 44.90 -61.94
C ARG A 43 -106.74 43.98 -62.03
N GLN A 44 -106.89 43.06 -61.08
CA GLN A 44 -108.04 42.16 -61.04
C GLN A 44 -109.35 42.94 -60.86
N LYS A 45 -109.37 43.96 -59.98
CA LYS A 45 -110.51 44.87 -59.80
C LYS A 45 -110.80 45.74 -61.03
N ALA A 46 -109.77 46.14 -61.78
CA ALA A 46 -109.93 46.84 -63.05
C ALA A 46 -110.59 45.94 -64.11
N ALA A 47 -110.27 44.64 -64.13
CA ALA A 47 -110.83 43.68 -65.08
C ALA A 47 -112.30 43.30 -64.78
N SER A 48 -112.75 43.43 -63.52
CA SER A 48 -114.06 42.96 -63.07
C SER A 48 -115.14 44.06 -62.95
N THR A 49 -114.83 45.31 -63.28
CA THR A 49 -115.76 46.45 -63.09
C THR A 49 -116.37 46.89 -64.43
N SER A 50 -117.69 47.15 -64.46
CA SER A 50 -118.42 47.56 -65.68
C SER A 50 -118.43 49.08 -65.92
N SER A 51 -117.82 49.86 -65.01
CA SER A 51 -117.70 51.32 -65.12
C SER A 51 -116.35 51.73 -65.71
N THR A 52 -116.37 52.35 -66.88
CA THR A 52 -115.18 52.86 -67.59
C THR A 52 -114.35 53.85 -66.77
N SER A 53 -114.97 54.58 -65.83
CA SER A 53 -114.28 55.48 -64.90
C SER A 53 -113.48 54.69 -63.83
N MET A 54 -114.11 53.66 -63.25
CA MET A 54 -113.48 52.79 -62.24
C MET A 54 -112.34 51.95 -62.82
N VAL A 55 -112.46 51.50 -64.07
CA VAL A 55 -111.36 50.82 -64.79
C VAL A 55 -110.10 51.70 -64.84
N LYS A 56 -110.23 52.97 -65.25
CA LYS A 56 -109.10 53.92 -65.31
C LYS A 56 -108.50 54.21 -63.93
N GLN A 57 -109.33 54.31 -62.89
CA GLN A 57 -108.86 54.52 -61.53
C GLN A 57 -108.07 53.32 -61.00
N HIS A 58 -108.59 52.10 -61.17
CA HIS A 58 -107.91 50.88 -60.71
C HIS A 58 -106.61 50.60 -61.47
N LEU A 59 -106.55 50.89 -62.77
CA LEU A 59 -105.31 50.83 -63.56
C LEU A 59 -104.25 51.82 -63.05
N ARG A 60 -104.62 53.05 -62.70
CA ARG A 60 -103.70 54.03 -62.09
C ARG A 60 -103.23 53.60 -60.71
N SER A 61 -104.10 53.02 -59.89
CA SER A 61 -103.72 52.48 -58.58
C SER A 61 -102.77 51.27 -58.72
N ALA A 62 -102.98 50.43 -59.74
CA ALA A 62 -102.07 49.33 -60.06
C ALA A 62 -100.70 49.86 -60.51
N GLU A 63 -100.66 50.83 -61.42
CA GLU A 63 -99.39 51.43 -61.89
C GLU A 63 -98.62 52.12 -60.76
N THR A 64 -99.33 52.78 -59.84
CA THR A 64 -98.72 53.41 -58.65
C THR A 64 -98.16 52.35 -57.70
N ALA A 65 -98.87 51.25 -57.49
CA ALA A 65 -98.40 50.12 -56.69
C ALA A 65 -97.20 49.41 -57.32
N GLU A 66 -97.13 49.29 -58.66
CA GLU A 66 -95.97 48.75 -59.37
C GLU A 66 -94.74 49.66 -59.26
N LYS A 67 -94.91 50.98 -59.44
CA LYS A 67 -93.81 51.94 -59.22
C LYS A 67 -93.29 51.87 -57.78
N ALA A 68 -94.18 51.71 -56.79
CA ALA A 68 -93.78 51.50 -55.41
C ALA A 68 -93.05 50.14 -55.19
N ALA A 69 -93.49 49.08 -55.86
CA ALA A 69 -92.82 47.78 -55.80
C ALA A 69 -91.42 47.81 -56.46
N LEU A 70 -91.27 48.50 -57.58
CA LEU A 70 -89.96 48.72 -58.22
C LEU A 70 -89.02 49.56 -57.35
N ALA A 71 -89.54 50.56 -56.64
CA ALA A 71 -88.76 51.35 -55.70
C ALA A 71 -88.26 50.52 -54.51
N GLU A 72 -89.10 49.65 -53.94
CA GLU A 72 -88.67 48.70 -52.90
C GLU A 72 -87.72 47.63 -53.46
N GLY A 73 -87.91 47.19 -54.71
CA GLY A 73 -86.97 46.29 -55.42
C GLY A 73 -85.58 46.88 -55.62
N ARG A 74 -85.47 48.19 -55.87
CA ARG A 74 -84.18 48.91 -55.91
C ARG A 74 -83.49 48.88 -54.54
N LYS A 75 -84.23 49.08 -53.44
CA LYS A 75 -83.67 48.97 -52.08
C LYS A 75 -83.16 47.57 -51.76
N VAL A 76 -83.87 46.53 -52.21
CA VAL A 76 -83.41 45.13 -52.09
C VAL A 76 -82.10 44.92 -52.84
N ALA A 77 -81.97 45.47 -54.06
CA ALA A 77 -80.73 45.38 -54.83
C ALA A 77 -79.57 46.12 -54.17
N ASP A 78 -79.82 47.32 -53.62
CA ASP A 78 -78.80 48.12 -52.93
C ASP A 78 -78.31 47.45 -51.63
N GLU A 79 -79.22 46.92 -50.81
CA GLU A 79 -78.86 46.18 -49.60
C GLU A 79 -78.21 44.81 -49.91
N SER A 80 -78.59 44.18 -51.03
CA SER A 80 -77.91 42.97 -51.54
C SER A 80 -76.48 43.25 -51.94
N LYS A 81 -76.21 44.39 -52.57
CA LYS A 81 -74.85 44.82 -52.92
C LYS A 81 -74.03 45.10 -51.66
N ARG A 82 -74.59 45.79 -50.67
CA ARG A 82 -73.94 46.05 -49.38
C ARG A 82 -73.60 44.76 -48.62
N SER A 83 -74.54 43.81 -48.54
CA SER A 83 -74.30 42.51 -47.91
C SER A 83 -73.18 41.73 -48.62
N ALA A 84 -73.16 41.74 -49.96
CA ALA A 84 -72.10 41.11 -50.74
C ALA A 84 -70.73 41.79 -50.52
N ASP A 85 -70.68 43.11 -50.41
CA ASP A 85 -69.45 43.87 -50.14
C ASP A 85 -68.93 43.60 -48.71
N PHE A 86 -69.81 43.53 -47.70
CA PHE A 86 -69.41 43.12 -46.35
C PHE A 86 -68.92 41.67 -46.32
N SER A 87 -69.56 40.75 -47.04
CA SER A 87 -69.10 39.36 -47.14
C SER A 87 -67.72 39.24 -47.79
N ARG A 88 -67.42 40.06 -48.82
CA ARG A 88 -66.08 40.13 -49.41
C ARG A 88 -65.04 40.69 -48.44
N GLN A 89 -65.40 41.70 -47.66
CA GLN A 89 -64.53 42.27 -46.62
C GLN A 89 -64.26 41.27 -45.48
N GLU A 90 -65.27 40.48 -45.06
CA GLU A 90 -65.10 39.38 -44.11
C GLU A 90 -64.15 38.30 -44.65
N ALA A 91 -64.29 37.91 -45.91
CA ALA A 91 -63.41 36.92 -46.53
C ALA A 91 -61.95 37.41 -46.60
N ALA A 92 -61.74 38.69 -46.92
CA ALA A 92 -60.41 39.32 -46.91
C ALA A 92 -59.80 39.35 -45.50
N LEU A 93 -60.56 39.80 -44.49
CA LEU A 93 -60.08 39.85 -43.11
C LEU A 93 -59.86 38.46 -42.51
N ASN A 94 -60.64 37.44 -42.89
CA ASN A 94 -60.38 36.06 -42.49
C ASN A 94 -59.05 35.52 -43.05
N LYS A 95 -58.70 35.88 -44.29
CA LYS A 95 -57.40 35.56 -44.88
C LYS A 95 -56.24 36.27 -44.15
N ASP A 96 -56.45 37.53 -43.82
CA ASP A 96 -55.47 38.32 -43.05
C ASP A 96 -55.31 37.78 -41.62
N LEU A 97 -56.40 37.36 -40.97
CA LEU A 97 -56.37 36.73 -39.65
C LEU A 97 -55.58 35.41 -39.67
N ALA A 98 -55.82 34.56 -40.67
CA ALA A 98 -55.08 33.30 -40.83
C ALA A 98 -53.57 33.55 -41.03
N THR A 99 -53.22 34.61 -41.75
CA THR A 99 -51.82 35.01 -41.97
C THR A 99 -51.19 35.57 -40.69
N ALA A 100 -51.91 36.42 -39.96
CA ALA A 100 -51.48 36.98 -38.69
C ALA A 100 -51.23 35.89 -37.64
N LEU A 101 -52.17 34.96 -37.46
CA LEU A 101 -52.03 33.83 -36.52
C LEU A 101 -50.85 32.92 -36.86
N LYS A 102 -50.63 32.63 -38.15
CA LYS A 102 -49.45 31.86 -38.59
C LYS A 102 -48.14 32.59 -38.28
N SER A 103 -48.11 33.91 -38.48
CA SER A 103 -46.92 34.72 -38.20
C SER A 103 -46.61 34.83 -36.70
N GLU A 104 -47.64 34.99 -35.86
CA GLU A 104 -47.53 35.03 -34.39
C GLU A 104 -47.05 33.68 -33.86
N ALA A 105 -47.66 32.57 -34.29
CA ALA A 105 -47.24 31.22 -33.92
C ALA A 105 -45.80 30.89 -34.37
N ALA A 106 -45.39 31.33 -35.57
CA ALA A 106 -44.03 31.16 -36.06
C ALA A 106 -43.02 31.98 -35.24
N LYS A 107 -43.39 33.18 -34.80
CA LYS A 107 -42.56 34.03 -33.94
C LYS A 107 -42.40 33.41 -32.55
N GLU A 108 -43.50 33.00 -31.92
CA GLU A 108 -43.46 32.31 -30.63
C GLU A 108 -42.62 31.04 -30.67
N LYS A 109 -42.74 30.24 -31.73
CA LYS A 109 -41.92 29.04 -31.90
C LYS A 109 -40.43 29.39 -31.99
N ARG A 110 -40.07 30.39 -32.81
CA ARG A 110 -38.67 30.86 -32.92
C ARG A 110 -38.14 31.36 -31.58
N ASP A 111 -38.93 32.12 -30.84
CA ASP A 111 -38.54 32.64 -29.53
C ASP A 111 -38.34 31.51 -28.51
N ARG A 112 -39.20 30.47 -28.53
CA ARG A 112 -39.01 29.25 -27.71
C ARG A 112 -37.74 28.50 -28.11
N ASP A 113 -37.56 28.20 -29.39
CA ASP A 113 -36.40 27.46 -29.92
C ASP A 113 -35.08 28.22 -29.59
N GLN A 114 -35.08 29.56 -29.67
CA GLN A 114 -33.93 30.39 -29.30
C GLN A 114 -33.62 30.34 -27.81
N ARG A 115 -34.65 30.38 -26.94
CA ARG A 115 -34.47 30.28 -25.48
C ARG A 115 -33.92 28.91 -25.10
N GLU A 116 -34.47 27.84 -25.66
CA GLU A 116 -33.99 26.48 -25.41
C GLU A 116 -32.55 26.29 -25.90
N ALA A 117 -32.21 26.82 -27.09
CA ALA A 117 -30.85 26.77 -27.61
C ALA A 117 -29.87 27.58 -26.75
N ALA A 118 -30.27 28.76 -26.26
CA ALA A 118 -29.45 29.59 -25.38
C ALA A 118 -29.22 28.90 -24.02
N GLU A 119 -30.27 28.32 -23.45
CA GLU A 119 -30.17 27.58 -22.18
C GLU A 119 -29.29 26.34 -22.33
N LYS A 120 -29.44 25.57 -23.41
CA LYS A 120 -28.58 24.43 -23.72
C LYS A 120 -27.10 24.84 -23.83
N ARG A 121 -26.80 25.91 -24.57
CA ARG A 121 -25.43 26.43 -24.70
C ARG A 121 -24.85 26.87 -23.36
N ARG A 122 -25.67 27.50 -22.51
CA ARG A 122 -25.26 27.90 -21.16
C ARG A 122 -24.93 26.69 -20.30
N ARG A 123 -25.79 25.67 -20.27
CA ARG A 123 -25.55 24.41 -19.54
C ARG A 123 -24.28 23.70 -20.03
N GLU A 124 -24.07 23.63 -21.34
CA GLU A 124 -22.86 23.04 -21.93
C GLU A 124 -21.59 23.83 -21.56
N ALA A 125 -21.65 25.17 -21.54
CA ALA A 125 -20.53 26.01 -21.12
C ALA A 125 -20.19 25.81 -19.63
N GLU A 126 -21.19 25.82 -18.75
CA GLU A 126 -21.03 25.56 -17.32
C GLU A 126 -20.46 24.15 -17.07
N GLN A 127 -20.90 23.14 -17.84
CA GLN A 127 -20.38 21.78 -17.75
C GLN A 127 -18.91 21.69 -18.21
N ARG A 128 -18.55 22.38 -19.31
CA ARG A 128 -17.17 22.43 -19.81
C ARG A 128 -16.24 23.12 -18.81
N GLU A 129 -16.70 24.19 -18.16
CA GLU A 129 -15.95 24.90 -17.13
C GLU A 129 -15.73 24.02 -15.90
N ARG A 130 -16.77 23.35 -15.40
CA ARG A 130 -16.66 22.37 -14.31
C ARG A 130 -15.69 21.23 -14.65
N GLN A 131 -15.71 20.72 -15.88
CA GLN A 131 -14.77 19.69 -16.31
C GLN A 131 -13.33 20.20 -16.40
N ARG A 132 -13.11 21.45 -16.82
CA ARG A 132 -11.78 22.07 -16.83
C ARG A 132 -11.24 22.24 -15.42
N GLN A 133 -12.06 22.74 -14.50
CA GLN A 133 -11.69 22.90 -13.09
C GLN A 133 -11.35 21.55 -12.44
N ALA A 134 -12.20 20.54 -12.61
CA ALA A 134 -11.96 19.21 -12.06
C ALA A 134 -10.66 18.58 -12.61
N ARG A 135 -10.31 18.80 -13.88
CA ARG A 135 -9.03 18.35 -14.46
C ARG A 135 -7.83 19.11 -13.88
N ALA A 136 -7.96 20.41 -13.67
CA ALA A 136 -6.91 21.21 -13.06
C ALA A 136 -6.65 20.79 -11.61
N ASP A 137 -7.71 20.57 -10.83
CA ASP A 137 -7.63 20.11 -9.45
C ASP A 137 -7.02 18.70 -9.36
N ALA A 138 -7.42 17.79 -10.25
CA ALA A 138 -6.83 16.45 -10.33
C ALA A 138 -5.33 16.48 -10.66
N LEU A 139 -4.90 17.36 -11.57
CA LEU A 139 -3.49 17.52 -11.91
C LEU A 139 -2.69 18.14 -10.74
N ALA A 140 -3.27 19.11 -10.04
CA ALA A 140 -2.67 19.70 -8.85
C ALA A 140 -2.47 18.65 -7.75
N HIS A 141 -3.50 17.84 -7.48
CA HIS A 141 -3.42 16.76 -6.50
C HIS A 141 -2.38 15.69 -6.88
N GLN A 142 -2.30 15.29 -8.15
CA GLN A 142 -1.25 14.38 -8.61
C GLN A 142 0.15 14.96 -8.40
N ARG A 143 0.36 16.24 -8.71
CA ARG A 143 1.66 16.91 -8.49
C ARG A 143 2.04 16.93 -7.01
N GLU A 144 1.08 17.16 -6.12
CA GLU A 144 1.30 17.14 -4.68
C GLU A 144 1.73 15.75 -4.20
N ILE A 145 1.01 14.69 -4.60
CA ILE A 145 1.38 13.30 -4.28
C ILE A 145 2.78 12.95 -4.80
N HIS A 146 3.10 13.33 -6.04
CA HIS A 146 4.43 13.09 -6.60
C HIS A 146 5.53 13.84 -5.85
N ALA A 147 5.28 15.10 -5.47
CA ALA A 147 6.22 15.90 -4.70
C ALA A 147 6.43 15.33 -3.29
N GLU A 148 5.37 14.85 -2.62
CA GLU A 148 5.46 14.20 -1.32
C GLU A 148 6.26 12.90 -1.41
N ARG A 149 5.93 12.03 -2.38
CA ARG A 149 6.70 10.79 -2.62
C ARG A 149 8.18 11.07 -2.91
N ALA A 150 8.49 12.07 -3.71
CA ALA A 150 9.87 12.46 -4.00
C ALA A 150 10.62 12.93 -2.75
N ARG A 151 9.95 13.69 -1.86
CA ARG A 151 10.54 14.11 -0.57
C ARG A 151 10.78 12.91 0.34
N THR A 152 9.80 12.02 0.49
CA THR A 152 9.95 10.81 1.30
C THR A 152 11.08 9.94 0.78
N GLN A 153 11.14 9.72 -0.54
CA GLN A 153 12.23 8.96 -1.15
C GLN A 153 13.60 9.60 -0.88
N ALA A 154 13.72 10.92 -1.04
CA ALA A 154 14.98 11.62 -0.77
C ALA A 154 15.40 11.53 0.70
N LEU A 155 14.45 11.57 1.64
CA LEU A 155 14.73 11.38 3.07
C LEU A 155 15.21 9.95 3.37
N VAL A 156 14.57 8.94 2.77
CA VAL A 156 14.97 7.54 2.92
C VAL A 156 16.38 7.33 2.37
N THR A 157 16.65 7.76 1.13
CA THR A 157 17.98 7.62 0.53
C THR A 157 19.05 8.36 1.34
N ALA A 158 18.77 9.57 1.82
CA ALA A 158 19.71 10.29 2.69
C ALA A 158 19.94 9.59 4.04
N ALA A 159 18.94 8.89 4.58
CA ALA A 159 19.09 8.09 5.79
C ALA A 159 19.91 6.82 5.54
N GLU A 160 19.67 6.13 4.42
CA GLU A 160 20.44 4.98 3.96
C GLU A 160 21.91 5.35 3.75
N ASP A 161 22.20 6.47 3.07
CA ASP A 161 23.56 6.96 2.86
C ASP A 161 24.28 7.27 4.18
N ARG A 162 23.56 7.88 5.15
CA ARG A 162 24.11 8.15 6.49
C ARG A 162 24.38 6.86 7.26
N LEU A 163 23.48 5.88 7.15
CA LEU A 163 23.65 4.57 7.78
C LEU A 163 24.83 3.83 7.17
N ALA A 164 24.94 3.78 5.84
CA ALA A 164 26.08 3.19 5.13
C ALA A 164 27.40 3.86 5.53
N ALA A 165 27.45 5.20 5.54
CA ALA A 165 28.62 5.94 5.99
C ALA A 165 28.94 5.73 7.49
N ALA A 166 27.93 5.47 8.33
CA ALA A 166 28.13 5.11 9.72
C ALA A 166 28.66 3.67 9.85
N MET A 167 28.14 2.74 9.06
CA MET A 167 28.59 1.34 9.02
C MET A 167 30.02 1.22 8.50
N ASP A 168 30.42 1.97 7.48
CA ASP A 168 31.81 1.98 6.98
C ASP A 168 32.82 2.51 8.01
N ARG A 169 32.37 3.36 8.95
CA ARG A 169 33.19 3.82 10.08
C ARG A 169 33.31 2.78 11.17
N ILE A 170 32.36 1.85 11.26
CA ILE A 170 32.43 0.71 12.17
C ILE A 170 33.31 -0.33 11.50
N ARG A 171 34.57 -0.42 11.94
CA ARG A 171 35.48 -1.48 11.51
C ARG A 171 34.75 -2.83 11.68
N PRO A 172 34.74 -3.71 10.65
CA PRO A 172 34.11 -5.02 10.79
C PRO A 172 34.70 -5.75 12.00
N PRO A 173 33.87 -6.49 12.76
CA PRO A 173 34.35 -7.25 13.91
C PRO A 173 35.48 -8.16 13.45
N GLN A 174 36.64 -8.05 14.09
CA GLN A 174 37.75 -8.96 13.78
C GLN A 174 37.41 -10.35 14.28
N VAL A 175 37.78 -11.37 13.51
CA VAL A 175 37.64 -12.77 13.93
C VAL A 175 38.39 -12.95 15.24
N GLU A 176 37.65 -13.29 16.30
CA GLU A 176 38.22 -13.51 17.62
C GLU A 176 39.08 -14.77 17.61
N ARG A 177 40.35 -14.63 18.00
CA ARG A 177 41.25 -15.78 18.12
C ARG A 177 40.85 -16.64 19.32
N LEU A 178 40.87 -17.95 19.16
CA LEU A 178 40.77 -18.90 20.26
C LEU A 178 41.95 -18.69 21.24
N ARG A 179 41.65 -18.25 22.46
CA ARG A 179 42.64 -18.03 23.52
C ARG A 179 42.72 -19.26 24.42
N ILE A 180 43.90 -19.86 24.49
CA ILE A 180 44.19 -21.05 25.30
C ILE A 180 45.20 -20.65 26.37
N LEU A 181 44.77 -20.63 27.63
CA LEU A 181 45.67 -20.50 28.77
C LEU A 181 46.21 -21.88 29.11
N TYR A 182 47.50 -22.08 28.92
CA TYR A 182 48.16 -23.38 29.12
C TYR A 182 49.07 -23.32 30.34
N LEU A 183 48.64 -23.96 31.42
CA LEU A 183 49.32 -23.99 32.69
C LEU A 183 50.04 -25.33 32.82
N THR A 184 51.35 -25.28 33.03
CA THR A 184 52.15 -26.48 33.30
C THR A 184 52.80 -26.38 34.67
N ALA A 185 52.59 -27.36 35.54
CA ALA A 185 53.17 -27.40 36.88
C ALA A 185 53.88 -28.75 37.13
N SER A 186 55.20 -28.69 37.31
CA SER A 186 56.03 -29.83 37.71
C SER A 186 56.93 -29.44 38.89
N SER A 187 56.30 -29.19 40.05
CA SER A 187 56.97 -28.74 41.29
C SER A 187 58.06 -29.71 41.80
N ARG A 188 57.98 -30.99 41.41
CA ARG A 188 58.98 -32.03 41.68
C ARG A 188 59.97 -32.23 40.54
N GLY A 189 59.69 -31.69 39.35
CA GLY A 189 60.51 -31.77 38.13
C GLY A 189 60.70 -33.19 37.59
N ASP A 190 59.66 -33.99 37.70
CA ASP A 190 59.54 -35.40 37.28
C ASP A 190 58.63 -35.58 36.05
N LEU A 191 57.99 -34.52 35.56
CA LEU A 191 57.13 -34.53 34.37
C LEU A 191 57.79 -33.81 33.19
N ARG A 192 57.58 -34.31 31.97
CA ARG A 192 58.12 -33.71 30.74
C ARG A 192 57.20 -32.64 30.11
N VAL A 193 56.68 -31.73 30.92
CA VAL A 193 55.68 -30.71 30.49
C VAL A 193 56.20 -29.72 29.43
N ASP A 194 57.50 -29.45 29.38
CA ASP A 194 58.08 -28.59 28.33
C ASP A 194 58.06 -29.26 26.95
N GLU A 195 58.27 -30.59 26.93
CA GLU A 195 58.19 -31.39 25.71
C GLU A 195 56.74 -31.49 25.22
N GLU A 196 55.77 -31.56 26.13
CA GLU A 196 54.34 -31.47 25.84
C GLU A 196 54.01 -30.18 25.12
N MET A 197 54.34 -29.04 25.73
CA MET A 197 54.09 -27.72 25.15
C MET A 197 54.76 -27.55 23.78
N ARG A 198 56.00 -28.05 23.62
CA ARG A 198 56.72 -28.01 22.34
C ARG A 198 55.96 -28.76 21.26
N ARG A 199 55.41 -29.93 21.56
CA ARG A 199 54.60 -30.73 20.61
C ARG A 199 53.27 -30.07 20.30
N VAL A 200 52.58 -29.54 21.30
CA VAL A 200 51.31 -28.81 21.11
C VAL A 200 51.52 -27.61 20.19
N LYS A 201 52.51 -26.76 20.48
CA LYS A 201 52.85 -25.61 19.62
C LYS A 201 53.18 -26.05 18.20
N ALA A 202 53.98 -27.09 18.01
CA ALA A 202 54.32 -27.59 16.68
C ALA A 202 53.09 -28.10 15.91
N ALA A 203 52.20 -28.85 16.58
CA ALA A 203 51.00 -29.41 15.98
C ALA A 203 49.98 -28.32 15.58
N VAL A 204 49.81 -27.30 16.43
CA VAL A 204 48.96 -26.13 16.11
C VAL A 204 49.55 -25.29 14.98
N GLN A 205 50.88 -25.09 14.95
CA GLN A 205 51.54 -24.34 13.86
C GLN A 205 51.47 -25.06 12.51
N ALA A 206 51.36 -26.39 12.50
CA ALA A 206 51.19 -27.16 11.27
C ALA A 206 49.75 -27.16 10.74
N ALA A 207 48.77 -26.72 11.54
CA ALA A 207 47.36 -26.81 11.20
C ALA A 207 46.86 -25.67 10.29
N THR A 208 45.76 -25.91 9.57
CA THR A 208 45.20 -24.95 8.60
C THR A 208 44.88 -23.60 9.22
N HIS A 209 44.17 -23.58 10.36
CA HIS A 209 43.69 -22.35 11.00
C HIS A 209 44.59 -21.88 12.16
N ARG A 210 45.90 -22.15 12.10
CA ARG A 210 46.90 -21.74 13.10
C ARG A 210 46.82 -20.26 13.48
N ASP A 211 46.44 -19.39 12.54
CA ASP A 211 46.34 -17.94 12.73
C ASP A 211 45.09 -17.53 13.54
N LEU A 212 44.18 -18.46 13.84
CA LEU A 212 43.03 -18.23 14.71
C LEU A 212 43.27 -18.67 16.15
N ILE A 213 44.45 -19.19 16.49
CA ILE A 213 44.74 -19.67 17.85
C ILE A 213 45.82 -18.83 18.51
N SER A 214 45.64 -18.53 19.79
CA SER A 214 46.63 -17.88 20.65
C SER A 214 46.83 -18.73 21.91
N ILE A 215 48.05 -19.20 22.14
CA ILE A 215 48.40 -20.00 23.32
C ILE A 215 49.27 -19.15 24.25
N GLU A 216 48.77 -18.84 25.44
CA GLU A 216 49.57 -18.27 26.51
C GLU A 216 50.05 -19.39 27.44
N HIS A 217 51.33 -19.75 27.36
CA HIS A 217 51.94 -20.78 28.19
C HIS A 217 52.54 -20.19 29.46
N LYS A 218 52.14 -20.72 30.62
CA LYS A 218 52.73 -20.44 31.94
C LYS A 218 53.46 -21.70 32.44
N PRO A 219 54.80 -21.76 32.30
CA PRO A 219 55.61 -22.79 32.96
C PRO A 219 55.67 -22.53 34.47
N ALA A 220 55.90 -23.60 35.26
CA ALA A 220 55.90 -23.54 36.72
C ALA A 220 54.69 -22.75 37.28
N ALA A 221 53.51 -23.06 36.75
CA ALA A 221 52.31 -22.27 37.01
C ALA A 221 51.94 -22.24 38.49
N THR A 222 51.81 -21.03 39.04
CA THR A 222 51.32 -20.78 40.40
C THR A 222 49.81 -20.51 40.40
N THR A 223 49.19 -20.46 41.58
CA THR A 223 47.78 -20.04 41.70
C THR A 223 47.57 -18.57 41.30
N ALA A 224 48.59 -17.72 41.42
CA ALA A 224 48.53 -16.35 40.93
C ALA A 224 48.48 -16.31 39.40
N ASP A 225 49.29 -17.12 38.71
CA ASP A 225 49.28 -17.21 37.25
C ASP A 225 47.93 -17.65 36.69
N LEU A 226 47.23 -18.55 37.41
CA LEU A 226 45.86 -18.95 37.07
C LEU A 226 44.91 -17.74 37.13
N LEU A 227 44.89 -17.01 38.25
CA LEU A 227 43.97 -15.89 38.44
C LEU A 227 44.29 -14.70 37.52
N ASP A 228 45.57 -14.37 37.35
CA ASP A 228 46.02 -13.35 36.41
C ASP A 228 45.71 -13.76 34.96
N GLY A 229 45.89 -15.03 34.61
CA GLY A 229 45.54 -15.57 33.29
C GLY A 229 44.04 -15.45 33.01
N LEU A 230 43.19 -15.86 33.95
CA LEU A 230 41.73 -15.76 33.80
C LEU A 230 41.26 -14.31 33.60
N THR A 231 41.80 -13.38 34.39
CA THR A 231 41.36 -11.98 34.39
C THR A 231 41.94 -11.15 33.25
N ARG A 232 43.22 -11.35 32.89
CA ARG A 232 43.93 -10.54 31.89
C ARG A 232 43.85 -11.14 30.50
N PHE A 233 44.00 -12.46 30.37
CA PHE A 233 44.01 -13.15 29.08
C PHE A 233 42.61 -13.61 28.66
N LYS A 234 41.65 -13.72 29.60
CA LYS A 234 40.25 -14.11 29.34
C LYS A 234 40.16 -15.35 28.44
N PRO A 235 40.73 -16.49 28.84
CA PRO A 235 40.85 -17.65 27.98
C PRO A 235 39.48 -18.26 27.64
N HIS A 236 39.34 -18.78 26.43
CA HIS A 236 38.22 -19.67 26.08
C HIS A 236 38.51 -21.11 26.53
N VAL A 237 39.79 -21.48 26.60
CA VAL A 237 40.24 -22.80 27.04
C VAL A 237 41.27 -22.65 28.14
N VAL A 238 41.08 -23.35 29.26
CA VAL A 238 42.12 -23.53 30.27
C VAL A 238 42.63 -24.95 30.21
N HIS A 239 43.92 -25.11 29.90
CA HIS A 239 44.61 -26.39 29.96
C HIS A 239 45.49 -26.41 31.21
N PHE A 240 45.38 -27.46 32.00
CA PHE A 240 46.29 -27.72 33.11
C PHE A 240 46.97 -29.08 32.91
N SER A 241 48.30 -29.07 32.87
CA SER A 241 49.15 -30.26 32.84
C SER A 241 50.08 -30.27 34.04
N GLY A 242 50.03 -31.33 34.83
CA GLY A 242 50.77 -31.41 36.08
C GLY A 242 50.30 -32.55 36.97
N HIS A 243 50.78 -32.55 38.21
CA HIS A 243 50.33 -33.54 39.19
C HIS A 243 48.90 -33.26 39.67
N ALA A 244 48.11 -34.31 39.76
CA ALA A 244 46.84 -34.31 40.46
C ALA A 244 46.76 -35.53 41.40
N GLY A 245 46.01 -35.36 42.48
CA GLY A 245 45.56 -36.44 43.35
C GLY A 245 44.02 -36.44 43.41
N GLU A 246 43.42 -37.39 44.14
CA GLU A 246 41.98 -37.69 44.10
C GLU A 246 41.04 -36.46 44.06
N ASP A 247 41.35 -35.36 44.75
CA ASP A 247 40.56 -34.11 44.72
C ASP A 247 41.40 -32.82 44.60
N VAL A 248 42.67 -32.92 44.23
CA VAL A 248 43.57 -31.77 44.21
C VAL A 248 44.43 -31.68 42.95
N LEU A 249 44.58 -30.46 42.44
CA LEU A 249 45.60 -30.09 41.46
C LEU A 249 46.82 -29.54 42.20
N VAL A 250 48.03 -29.85 41.72
CA VAL A 250 49.28 -29.39 42.35
C VAL A 250 49.93 -28.32 41.50
N PHE A 251 49.85 -27.08 41.98
CA PHE A 251 50.50 -25.92 41.39
C PHE A 251 51.92 -25.74 41.92
N ASP A 252 52.71 -24.90 41.26
CA ASP A 252 53.98 -24.45 41.77
C ASP A 252 53.79 -23.44 42.93
N THR A 253 54.78 -23.34 43.80
CA THR A 253 54.79 -22.37 44.91
C THR A 253 55.57 -21.10 44.57
N GLY A 254 56.19 -21.01 43.39
CA GLY A 254 57.08 -19.92 43.00
C GLY A 254 58.44 -19.97 43.70
N SER A 255 58.79 -21.11 44.28
CA SER A 255 60.04 -21.34 45.01
C SER A 255 61.10 -21.93 44.08
N ASP A 256 62.35 -21.45 44.18
CA ASP A 256 63.49 -22.00 43.44
C ASP A 256 63.83 -23.45 43.85
N ALA A 257 63.37 -23.89 45.03
CA ALA A 257 63.53 -25.25 45.50
C ALA A 257 62.37 -26.16 45.05
N ARG A 258 62.71 -27.36 44.54
CA ARG A 258 61.74 -28.43 44.28
C ARG A 258 60.99 -28.81 45.56
N GLY A 259 59.70 -29.08 45.44
CA GLY A 259 58.86 -29.31 46.60
C GLY A 259 57.54 -30.01 46.29
N PRO A 260 56.68 -30.19 47.30
CA PRO A 260 55.40 -30.85 47.14
C PRO A 260 54.38 -30.04 46.29
N GLY A 261 54.68 -28.78 45.96
CA GLY A 261 53.77 -27.86 45.29
C GLY A 261 52.64 -27.36 46.19
N GLN A 262 51.85 -26.43 45.68
CA GLN A 262 50.64 -25.92 46.30
C GLN A 262 49.44 -26.79 45.87
N ARG A 263 48.78 -27.44 46.83
CA ARG A 263 47.56 -28.23 46.57
C ARG A 263 46.35 -27.31 46.46
N VAL A 264 45.63 -27.39 45.35
CA VAL A 264 44.39 -26.65 45.07
C VAL A 264 43.27 -27.65 44.93
N THR A 265 42.18 -27.50 45.68
CA THR A 265 41.04 -28.41 45.57
C THR A 265 40.32 -28.22 44.24
N ALA A 266 39.72 -29.30 43.72
CA ALA A 266 38.86 -29.24 42.53
C ALA A 266 37.79 -28.15 42.64
N GLU A 267 37.17 -28.04 43.82
CA GLU A 267 36.15 -27.04 44.12
C GLU A 267 36.71 -25.60 44.08
N ALA A 268 37.92 -25.36 44.61
CA ALA A 268 38.55 -24.05 44.53
C ALA A 268 38.94 -23.70 43.09
N PHE A 269 39.39 -24.68 42.31
CA PHE A 269 39.72 -24.50 40.90
C PHE A 269 38.46 -24.19 40.07
N ALA A 270 37.36 -24.91 40.29
CA ALA A 270 36.07 -24.64 39.65
C ALA A 270 35.53 -23.25 40.01
N ARG A 271 35.59 -22.85 41.30
CA ARG A 271 35.23 -21.48 41.72
C ARG A 271 36.09 -20.41 41.05
N ALA A 272 37.36 -20.68 40.79
CA ALA A 272 38.20 -19.73 40.07
C ALA A 272 37.70 -19.51 38.64
N MET A 273 37.25 -20.57 37.96
CA MET A 273 36.68 -20.47 36.60
C MET A 273 35.40 -19.63 36.56
N SER A 274 34.53 -19.75 37.57
CA SER A 274 33.26 -19.01 37.63
C SER A 274 33.34 -17.64 38.32
N ALA A 275 34.51 -17.26 38.82
CA ALA A 275 34.74 -15.97 39.49
C ALA A 275 35.06 -14.81 38.53
N VAL A 276 35.06 -15.05 37.22
CA VAL A 276 35.30 -14.04 36.18
C VAL A 276 34.06 -13.79 35.34
N ASP A 277 33.96 -12.59 34.77
CA ASP A 277 32.82 -12.19 33.92
C ASP A 277 32.69 -13.05 32.65
N ASP A 278 33.83 -13.52 32.12
CA ASP A 278 33.93 -14.32 30.90
C ASP A 278 34.59 -15.69 31.23
N PRO A 279 33.85 -16.66 31.79
CA PRO A 279 34.40 -17.98 32.13
C PRO A 279 34.79 -18.78 30.88
N PRO A 280 35.79 -19.68 30.97
CA PRO A 280 36.21 -20.48 29.83
C PRO A 280 35.12 -21.46 29.39
N THR A 281 35.05 -21.72 28.09
CA THR A 281 34.12 -22.68 27.48
C THR A 281 34.56 -24.12 27.72
N LEU A 282 35.87 -24.37 27.74
CA LEU A 282 36.45 -25.70 27.91
C LEU A 282 37.58 -25.69 28.93
N VAL A 283 37.57 -26.67 29.83
CA VAL A 283 38.72 -26.99 30.69
C VAL A 283 39.30 -28.34 30.30
N VAL A 284 40.62 -28.43 30.21
CA VAL A 284 41.35 -29.68 29.95
C VAL A 284 42.30 -29.95 31.10
N LEU A 285 42.04 -31.00 31.87
CA LEU A 285 42.86 -31.46 32.99
C LEU A 285 43.70 -32.67 32.57
N ASN A 286 44.85 -32.40 31.99
CA ASN A 286 45.84 -33.41 31.59
C ASN A 286 46.69 -33.81 32.81
N ALA A 287 46.03 -34.37 33.83
CA ALA A 287 46.61 -34.72 35.12
C ALA A 287 45.98 -36.00 35.66
N CYS A 288 46.75 -36.83 36.38
CA CYS A 288 46.31 -38.14 36.86
C CYS A 288 45.05 -38.09 37.73
N LYS A 289 44.10 -39.01 37.51
CA LYS A 289 42.87 -39.15 38.29
C LYS A 289 42.08 -37.84 38.40
N SER A 290 41.94 -37.12 37.28
CA SER A 290 41.26 -35.83 37.21
C SER A 290 39.75 -35.93 36.90
N GLU A 291 39.21 -37.14 36.65
CA GLU A 291 37.78 -37.39 36.40
C GLU A 291 36.86 -36.97 37.56
N ALA A 292 37.23 -37.30 38.81
CA ALA A 292 36.42 -36.94 39.98
C ALA A 292 36.22 -35.41 40.12
N GLN A 293 37.18 -34.65 39.62
CA GLN A 293 37.28 -33.20 39.65
C GLN A 293 36.51 -32.56 38.49
N ILE A 294 36.23 -33.29 37.40
CA ILE A 294 35.42 -32.82 36.27
C ILE A 294 33.99 -32.53 36.71
N ARG A 295 33.38 -33.37 37.55
CA ARG A 295 31.96 -33.20 37.92
C ARG A 295 31.68 -31.86 38.61
N GLY A 296 32.56 -31.43 39.51
CA GLY A 296 32.44 -30.11 40.15
C GLY A 296 32.81 -28.94 39.23
N LEU A 297 33.60 -29.20 38.18
CA LEU A 297 33.92 -28.20 37.16
C LEU A 297 32.74 -27.91 36.24
N LEU A 298 31.87 -28.88 36.00
CA LEU A 298 30.68 -28.67 35.19
C LEU A 298 29.68 -27.70 35.83
N ASP A 299 29.80 -27.34 37.10
CA ASP A 299 29.01 -26.22 37.66
C ASP A 299 29.54 -24.85 37.20
N ALA A 300 30.78 -24.79 36.72
CA ALA A 300 31.48 -23.56 36.36
C ALA A 300 31.74 -23.41 34.85
N VAL A 301 31.93 -24.52 34.12
CA VAL A 301 32.27 -24.50 32.68
C VAL A 301 31.40 -25.47 31.86
N PRO A 302 31.06 -25.15 30.60
CA PRO A 302 30.18 -25.98 29.78
C PRO A 302 30.74 -27.36 29.41
N LEU A 303 32.06 -27.44 29.16
CA LEU A 303 32.74 -28.69 28.82
C LEU A 303 34.01 -28.87 29.64
N ALA A 304 34.30 -30.11 29.99
CA ALA A 304 35.54 -30.46 30.67
C ALA A 304 36.08 -31.80 30.16
N ILE A 305 37.39 -31.85 29.96
CA ILE A 305 38.13 -33.07 29.66
C ILE A 305 39.06 -33.35 30.84
N GLY A 306 39.12 -34.60 31.28
CA GLY A 306 40.10 -35.06 32.25
C GLY A 306 40.43 -36.53 32.06
N MET A 307 41.17 -37.09 33.00
CA MET A 307 41.74 -38.44 32.94
C MET A 307 41.14 -39.31 34.03
N ALA A 308 40.59 -40.47 33.63
CA ALA A 308 39.98 -41.45 34.55
C ALA A 308 40.96 -41.99 35.60
N ASP A 309 42.23 -42.16 35.21
CA ASP A 309 43.29 -42.64 36.10
C ASP A 309 44.62 -41.93 35.79
N SER A 310 45.71 -42.52 36.25
CA SER A 310 47.08 -42.08 36.04
C SER A 310 47.45 -42.28 34.58
N VAL A 311 47.76 -41.19 33.90
CA VAL A 311 48.16 -41.18 32.49
C VAL A 311 49.68 -41.04 32.38
N GLY A 312 50.29 -41.81 31.48
CA GLY A 312 51.71 -41.68 31.18
C GLY A 312 52.05 -40.35 30.49
N ASP A 313 53.25 -39.81 30.76
CA ASP A 313 53.72 -38.57 30.12
C ASP A 313 53.60 -38.62 28.58
N ARG A 314 53.91 -39.76 27.96
CA ARG A 314 53.84 -39.92 26.49
C ARG A 314 52.41 -39.84 25.96
N ASP A 315 51.50 -40.50 26.65
CA ASP A 315 50.07 -40.56 26.39
C ASP A 315 49.44 -39.16 26.51
N ALA A 316 49.70 -38.47 27.63
CA ALA A 316 49.28 -37.09 27.87
C ALA A 316 49.79 -36.12 26.78
N MET A 317 51.05 -36.26 26.37
CA MET A 317 51.64 -35.46 25.30
C MET A 317 51.01 -35.72 23.92
N ALA A 318 50.79 -37.00 23.58
CA ALA A 318 50.18 -37.39 22.31
C ALA A 318 48.73 -36.90 22.22
N PHE A 319 47.97 -37.07 23.31
CA PHE A 319 46.61 -36.57 23.44
C PHE A 319 46.55 -35.06 23.20
N ALA A 320 47.27 -34.26 23.99
CA ALA A 320 47.20 -32.79 23.92
C ALA A 320 47.60 -32.27 22.53
N ALA A 321 48.68 -32.81 21.95
CA ALA A 321 49.14 -32.38 20.63
C ALA A 321 48.11 -32.66 19.53
N ARG A 322 47.51 -33.86 19.51
CA ARG A 322 46.50 -34.20 18.51
C ARG A 322 45.19 -33.45 18.76
N PHE A 323 44.76 -33.32 20.00
CA PHE A 323 43.55 -32.61 20.38
C PHE A 323 43.57 -31.16 19.86
N TYR A 324 44.62 -30.40 20.19
CA TYR A 324 44.72 -29.01 19.75
C TYR A 324 44.98 -28.86 18.25
N SER A 325 45.63 -29.84 17.61
CA SER A 325 45.72 -29.88 16.15
C SER A 325 44.35 -30.05 15.51
N ALA A 326 43.52 -30.97 15.99
CA ALA A 326 42.16 -31.18 15.48
C ALA A 326 41.26 -29.95 15.71
N VAL A 327 41.35 -29.31 16.87
CA VAL A 327 40.69 -28.02 17.13
C VAL A 327 41.14 -26.96 16.14
N ALA A 328 42.44 -26.88 15.85
CA ALA A 328 43.00 -25.96 14.86
C ALA A 328 42.59 -26.28 13.42
N GLU A 329 42.17 -27.51 13.13
CA GLU A 329 41.54 -27.89 11.86
C GLU A 329 40.02 -27.60 11.82
N GLY A 330 39.47 -26.96 12.86
CA GLY A 330 38.06 -26.59 12.92
C GLY A 330 37.14 -27.78 13.20
N GLN A 331 37.65 -28.84 13.83
CA GLN A 331 36.81 -29.95 14.29
C GLN A 331 36.01 -29.55 15.54
N SER A 332 34.86 -30.21 15.76
CA SER A 332 34.11 -30.08 17.02
C SER A 332 34.92 -30.59 18.21
N VAL A 333 34.54 -30.22 19.43
CA VAL A 333 35.20 -30.68 20.66
C VAL A 333 35.15 -32.20 20.75
N GLU A 334 33.99 -32.81 20.48
CA GLU A 334 33.83 -34.26 20.51
C GLU A 334 34.74 -34.96 19.48
N SER A 335 34.78 -34.46 18.25
CA SER A 335 35.61 -35.04 17.19
C SER A 335 37.11 -34.88 17.49
N SER A 336 37.51 -33.73 18.03
CA SER A 336 38.89 -33.46 18.44
C SER A 336 39.34 -34.40 19.57
N TRP A 337 38.47 -34.64 20.55
CA TRP A 337 38.71 -35.59 21.64
C TRP A 337 38.82 -37.03 21.11
N ARG A 338 37.89 -37.48 20.24
CA ARG A 338 37.96 -38.82 19.62
C ARG A 338 39.23 -39.00 18.79
N LEU A 339 39.60 -38.03 17.97
CA LEU A 339 40.82 -38.09 17.16
C LEU A 339 42.08 -38.19 18.01
N ALA A 340 42.12 -37.49 19.15
CA ALA A 340 43.23 -37.57 20.09
C ALA A 340 43.35 -38.99 20.70
N ARG A 341 42.24 -39.60 21.11
CA ARG A 341 42.23 -41.00 21.60
C ARG A 341 42.67 -41.99 20.52
N VAL A 342 42.12 -41.87 19.30
CA VAL A 342 42.52 -42.73 18.17
C VAL A 342 44.01 -42.55 17.86
N GLN A 343 44.56 -41.35 17.95
CA GLN A 343 46.01 -41.15 17.77
C GLN A 343 46.83 -41.92 18.81
N MET A 344 46.40 -41.92 20.08
CA MET A 344 47.07 -42.69 21.13
C MET A 344 47.04 -44.19 20.82
N GLU A 345 45.89 -44.72 20.39
CA GLU A 345 45.75 -46.13 19.97
C GLU A 345 46.68 -46.48 18.80
N LEU A 346 46.71 -45.63 17.77
CA LEU A 346 47.55 -45.84 16.59
C LEU A 346 49.05 -45.78 16.90
N ASP A 347 49.44 -44.98 17.90
CA ASP A 347 50.81 -44.89 18.40
C ASP A 347 51.17 -46.05 19.36
N GLY A 348 50.21 -46.95 19.65
CA GLY A 348 50.39 -48.09 20.56
C GLY A 348 50.52 -47.68 22.02
N LEU A 349 49.91 -46.56 22.40
CA LEU A 349 49.96 -46.00 23.74
C LEU A 349 48.83 -46.62 24.61
N PRO A 350 49.13 -47.07 25.84
CA PRO A 350 48.22 -47.89 26.64
C PRO A 350 47.02 -47.12 27.21
N ASP A 351 47.10 -45.79 27.32
CA ASP A 351 46.14 -45.01 28.11
C ASP A 351 45.08 -44.30 27.25
N ALA A 352 44.84 -44.76 26.02
CA ALA A 352 43.91 -44.12 25.07
C ALA A 352 42.44 -44.05 25.54
N ASP A 353 42.06 -44.89 26.51
CA ASP A 353 40.72 -44.90 27.10
C ASP A 353 40.58 -43.97 28.32
N LEU A 354 41.67 -43.42 28.84
CA LEU A 354 41.64 -42.55 30.03
C LEU A 354 41.05 -41.15 29.79
N PRO A 355 41.25 -40.48 28.64
CA PRO A 355 40.67 -39.17 28.42
C PRO A 355 39.14 -39.25 28.35
N ILE A 356 38.46 -38.63 29.30
CA ILE A 356 37.00 -38.53 29.38
C ILE A 356 36.59 -37.10 29.04
N LEU A 357 35.52 -36.97 28.24
CA LEU A 357 34.86 -35.71 27.92
C LEU A 357 33.47 -35.71 28.58
N ASP A 358 33.25 -34.78 29.50
CA ASP A 358 31.94 -34.53 30.09
C ASP A 358 31.43 -33.12 29.76
N THR A 359 30.12 -32.96 29.86
CA THR A 359 29.42 -31.73 29.48
C THR A 359 28.33 -31.36 30.48
N GLN A 360 28.07 -30.06 30.60
CA GLN A 360 26.87 -29.58 31.29
C GLN A 360 25.59 -30.14 30.63
N PRO A 361 24.49 -30.30 31.40
CA PRO A 361 23.20 -30.67 30.84
C PRO A 361 22.78 -29.72 29.70
N GLY A 362 22.44 -30.28 28.54
CA GLY A 362 21.97 -29.52 27.37
C GLY A 362 23.08 -29.01 26.43
N VAL A 363 24.35 -29.27 26.75
CA VAL A 363 25.49 -28.98 25.85
C VAL A 363 25.80 -30.23 25.03
N ASP A 364 25.75 -30.11 23.70
CA ASP A 364 26.16 -31.17 22.78
C ASP A 364 27.60 -30.88 22.27
N PRO A 365 28.62 -31.67 22.68
CA PRO A 365 30.00 -31.43 22.30
C PRO A 365 30.28 -31.65 20.81
N ALA A 366 29.38 -32.32 20.08
CA ALA A 366 29.47 -32.48 18.63
C ALA A 366 29.16 -31.17 17.88
N LEU A 367 28.40 -30.27 18.49
CA LEU A 367 28.02 -28.98 17.93
C LEU A 367 28.97 -27.84 18.33
N VAL A 368 29.77 -28.04 19.39
CA VAL A 368 30.71 -27.02 19.88
C VAL A 368 31.97 -27.01 19.03
N HIS A 369 32.18 -25.89 18.31
CA HIS A 369 33.39 -25.62 17.54
C HIS A 369 34.13 -24.45 18.16
N LEU A 370 35.38 -24.67 18.58
CA LEU A 370 36.22 -23.63 19.20
C LEU A 370 36.95 -22.77 18.17
N VAL A 371 37.09 -23.28 16.94
CA VAL A 371 37.60 -22.55 15.79
C VAL A 371 36.61 -22.76 14.65
N ILE A 372 36.12 -21.66 14.09
CA ILE A 372 35.24 -21.67 12.92
C ILE A 372 36.07 -21.15 11.75
N ALA A 373 36.12 -21.93 10.67
CA ALA A 373 36.77 -21.50 9.44
C ALA A 373 36.09 -20.21 8.95
N PRO A 374 36.84 -19.15 8.60
CA PRO A 374 36.25 -17.98 8.01
C PRO A 374 35.56 -18.39 6.71
N GLU A 375 34.31 -17.98 6.51
CA GLU A 375 33.64 -18.16 5.21
C GLU A 375 34.55 -17.56 4.13
N ALA A 376 34.79 -18.31 3.06
CA ALA A 376 35.56 -17.82 1.93
C ALA A 376 34.85 -16.58 1.38
N ALA A 377 35.50 -15.41 1.56
CA ALA A 377 34.99 -14.11 1.16
C ALA A 377 34.83 -13.98 -0.36
#